data_AF-A0A0N7L8U7-F1
#
_entry.id   AF-A0A0N7L8U7-F1
#
_cell.length_a   1.000
_cell.length_b   1.000
_cell.length_c   1.000
_cell.angle_alpha   90.00
_cell.angle_beta   90.00
_cell.angle_gamma   90.00
#
_symmetry.space_group_name_H-M   'P 1'
#
loop_
_entity.id
_entity.type
_entity.pdbx_description
1 polymer ?
#
loop_
_entity_poly.entity_id
_entity_poly.type
_entity_poly.pdbx_seq_one_letter_code
_entity_poly.pdbx_strand_id
1 'polypeptide(L)'
;MSFNFDIANEELDEEYADFASAQADHAADEPLDGDGRAAEPASSVKGREHTLDELIDALPARISYSTLQIPLDAQKGAKQARDEDKRRWTIVARRDLFDARFQMIYASDDEEEADGESRNGSAVPEGHEAGLVEADSDLVPGVYEGGLKTWECSLDLIAALDAHDRRDDGESSDTVPFHWLGGLSVVELGCGTAIPACFLLARLMCVEIDDARQETILQLCDFNEQVLKLVTLPNLILAWYTSPASSAFRASVAGASGESEGIELDLVPATGEVDLSDELLAAFKESLKHRKVALRFFSGPWKDLETCSRATSSQMAPSRAPQLLEADLLLSSETIYSPPDQTALLDILQRLCKASSTHNASVRALSEKLQTSGLQESSALDHSGLHVAAQPLTPRRNAEVLGTLALISAKVLYFGVGGGVHAFRQSIEKAGGWSHEVRKVTSGVGRCVLSIGWSADN
;
A
#
# COMPACT_ATOMS: atom_id res chain seq x y z
N MET A 1 -26.89 -27.78 17.22
CA MET A 1 -26.29 -28.55 16.12
C MET A 1 -25.39 -27.60 15.37
N SER A 2 -24.08 -27.75 15.53
CA SER A 2 -23.06 -27.00 14.78
C SER A 2 -22.70 -27.84 13.58
N PHE A 3 -22.87 -27.31 12.37
CA PHE A 3 -22.45 -27.98 11.16
C PHE A 3 -20.96 -27.69 10.94
N ASN A 4 -20.13 -28.71 11.10
CA ASN A 4 -18.72 -28.68 10.72
C ASN A 4 -18.63 -29.17 9.27
N PHE A 5 -18.10 -28.36 8.37
CA PHE A 5 -17.68 -28.81 7.04
C PHE A 5 -16.16 -28.98 7.07
N ASP A 6 -15.71 -30.18 7.39
CA ASP A 6 -14.35 -30.61 7.09
C ASP A 6 -14.38 -31.19 5.67
N ILE A 7 -14.08 -30.36 4.68
CA ILE A 7 -13.79 -30.83 3.32
C ILE A 7 -12.28 -30.99 3.22
N ALA A 8 -11.82 -32.21 2.97
CA ALA A 8 -10.42 -32.52 2.80
C ALA A 8 -9.89 -31.84 1.52
N ASN A 9 -8.81 -31.08 1.66
CA ASN A 9 -8.26 -30.21 0.62
C ASN A 9 -7.80 -30.97 -0.65
N GLU A 10 -7.58 -32.29 -0.57
CA GLU A 10 -7.09 -33.11 -1.69
C GLU A 10 -8.20 -33.49 -2.70
N GLU A 11 -9.47 -33.53 -2.31
CA GLU A 11 -10.60 -33.78 -3.24
C GLU A 11 -11.07 -32.49 -3.95
N LEU A 12 -10.70 -31.31 -3.43
CA LEU A 12 -10.97 -30.02 -4.06
C LEU A 12 -10.03 -29.75 -5.24
N ASP A 13 -8.81 -30.28 -5.28
CA ASP A 13 -7.84 -29.92 -6.31
C ASP A 13 -8.18 -30.49 -7.71
N GLU A 14 -8.81 -31.67 -7.79
CA GLU A 14 -9.17 -32.29 -9.09
C GLU A 14 -10.53 -31.79 -9.62
N GLU A 15 -11.54 -31.59 -8.74
CA GLU A 15 -12.86 -31.10 -9.15
C GLU A 15 -12.82 -29.60 -9.55
N TYR A 16 -11.83 -28.83 -9.06
CA TYR A 16 -11.70 -27.39 -9.33
C TYR A 16 -10.90 -27.07 -10.59
N ALA A 17 -10.02 -27.96 -11.04
CA ALA A 17 -9.39 -27.85 -12.36
C ALA A 17 -10.44 -27.97 -13.49
N ASP A 18 -11.44 -28.83 -13.29
CA ASP A 18 -12.58 -28.97 -14.19
C ASP A 18 -13.53 -27.75 -14.12
N PHE A 19 -13.72 -27.14 -12.95
CA PHE A 19 -14.54 -25.92 -12.83
C PHE A 19 -13.88 -24.66 -13.44
N ALA A 20 -12.56 -24.51 -13.26
CA ALA A 20 -11.80 -23.40 -13.83
C ALA A 20 -11.67 -23.50 -15.37
N SER A 21 -11.58 -24.72 -15.91
CA SER A 21 -11.60 -24.93 -17.36
C SER A 21 -13.01 -24.72 -17.96
N ALA A 22 -14.08 -25.11 -17.26
CA ALA A 22 -15.45 -24.85 -17.68
C ALA A 22 -15.82 -23.35 -17.68
N GLN A 23 -15.22 -22.53 -16.80
CA GLN A 23 -15.39 -21.07 -16.84
C GLN A 23 -14.52 -20.38 -17.91
N ALA A 24 -13.37 -20.95 -18.27
CA ALA A 24 -12.55 -20.43 -19.36
C ALA A 24 -13.27 -20.50 -20.73
N ASP A 25 -14.10 -21.54 -20.94
CA ASP A 25 -14.93 -21.67 -22.14
C ASP A 25 -16.17 -20.74 -22.15
N HIS A 26 -16.52 -20.13 -21.01
CA HIS A 26 -17.60 -19.15 -20.88
C HIS A 26 -17.12 -17.70 -20.71
N ALA A 27 -15.81 -17.46 -20.60
CA ALA A 27 -15.21 -16.13 -20.45
C ALA A 27 -15.01 -15.36 -21.77
N ALA A 28 -15.63 -15.82 -22.87
CA ALA A 28 -15.46 -15.23 -24.20
C ALA A 28 -16.61 -14.29 -24.64
N ASP A 29 -17.55 -13.95 -23.75
CA ASP A 29 -18.52 -12.89 -24.05
C ASP A 29 -18.01 -11.56 -23.50
N GLU A 30 -17.50 -10.73 -24.42
CA GLU A 30 -17.18 -9.33 -24.13
C GLU A 30 -18.46 -8.59 -23.68
N PRO A 31 -18.37 -7.66 -22.71
CA PRO A 31 -19.53 -6.88 -22.30
C PRO A 31 -19.98 -6.01 -23.47
N LEU A 32 -21.23 -6.23 -23.88
CA LEU A 32 -21.88 -5.47 -24.93
C LEU A 32 -22.68 -4.33 -24.31
N ASP A 33 -22.62 -3.16 -24.92
CA ASP A 33 -23.44 -2.00 -24.56
C ASP A 33 -24.93 -2.31 -24.79
N GLY A 34 -25.83 -1.44 -24.29
CA GLY A 34 -27.28 -1.55 -24.53
C GLY A 34 -27.70 -1.59 -26.02
N ASP A 35 -26.77 -1.35 -26.94
CA ASP A 35 -26.93 -1.42 -28.41
C ASP A 35 -26.17 -2.59 -29.07
N GLY A 36 -25.61 -3.53 -28.30
CA GLY A 36 -24.97 -4.74 -28.84
C GLY A 36 -23.61 -4.50 -29.51
N ARG A 37 -22.90 -3.43 -29.15
CA ARG A 37 -21.52 -3.13 -29.57
C ARG A 37 -20.56 -3.49 -28.45
N ALA A 38 -19.33 -3.90 -28.80
CA ALA A 38 -18.26 -4.07 -27.83
C ALA A 38 -18.06 -2.74 -27.08
N ALA A 39 -18.13 -2.79 -25.74
CA ALA A 39 -17.92 -1.63 -24.90
C ALA A 39 -16.58 -0.98 -25.22
N GLU A 40 -16.59 0.33 -25.49
CA GLU A 40 -15.33 1.07 -25.65
C GLU A 40 -14.52 0.94 -24.35
N PRO A 41 -13.20 0.70 -24.45
CA PRO A 41 -12.36 0.51 -23.26
C PRO A 41 -12.41 1.75 -22.38
N ALA A 42 -12.42 1.50 -21.07
CA ALA A 42 -12.42 2.46 -19.98
C ALA A 42 -11.56 3.71 -20.28
N SER A 43 -12.13 4.86 -19.91
CA SER A 43 -11.59 6.22 -19.90
C SER A 43 -10.10 6.41 -20.29
N SER A 44 -9.83 7.41 -21.14
CA SER A 44 -8.49 7.81 -21.61
C SER A 44 -7.61 8.46 -20.52
N VAL A 45 -7.66 7.97 -19.29
CA VAL A 45 -6.86 8.46 -18.15
C VAL A 45 -5.41 8.15 -18.44
N LYS A 46 -4.59 9.21 -18.50
CA LYS A 46 -3.14 9.10 -18.67
C LYS A 46 -2.44 9.18 -17.33
N GLY A 47 -1.35 8.44 -17.21
CA GLY A 47 -0.44 8.58 -16.07
C GLY A 47 0.05 10.02 -15.87
N ARG A 48 0.07 10.49 -14.62
CA ARG A 48 0.61 11.81 -14.24
C ARG A 48 1.41 11.72 -12.94
N GLU A 49 2.56 12.40 -12.92
CA GLU A 49 3.27 12.71 -11.67
C GLU A 49 2.72 14.02 -11.08
N HIS A 50 2.44 14.01 -9.78
CA HIS A 50 1.97 15.17 -9.02
C HIS A 50 3.06 15.67 -8.08
N THR A 51 3.20 16.97 -8.01
CA THR A 51 4.07 17.63 -7.04
C THR A 51 3.43 17.65 -5.65
N LEU A 52 4.25 17.71 -4.61
CA LEU A 52 3.76 17.85 -3.24
C LEU A 52 2.93 19.14 -3.06
N ASP A 53 3.31 20.23 -3.72
CA ASP A 53 2.58 21.50 -3.63
C ASP A 53 1.19 21.40 -4.29
N GLU A 54 1.08 20.79 -5.47
CA GLU A 54 -0.23 20.56 -6.13
C GLU A 54 -1.19 19.74 -5.26
N LEU A 55 -0.68 18.73 -4.54
CA LEU A 55 -1.51 17.94 -3.63
C LEU A 55 -1.86 18.70 -2.34
N ILE A 56 -0.97 19.57 -1.86
CA ILE A 56 -1.22 20.42 -0.69
C ILE A 56 -2.32 21.44 -0.97
N ASP A 57 -2.35 22.01 -2.18
CA ASP A 57 -3.36 23.00 -2.59
C ASP A 57 -4.79 22.41 -2.59
N ALA A 58 -4.92 21.08 -2.62
CA ALA A 58 -6.20 20.36 -2.55
C ALA A 58 -6.62 19.95 -1.12
N LEU A 59 -5.81 20.25 -0.10
CA LEU A 59 -6.11 19.89 1.28
C LEU A 59 -7.20 20.80 1.87
N PRO A 60 -8.10 20.26 2.72
CA PRO A 60 -9.01 21.09 3.50
C PRO A 60 -8.24 21.79 4.63
N ALA A 61 -8.83 22.83 5.23
CA ALA A 61 -8.20 23.55 6.36
C ALA A 61 -8.06 22.68 7.62
N ARG A 62 -8.89 21.64 7.77
CA ARG A 62 -8.91 20.72 8.91
C ARG A 62 -9.28 19.33 8.45
N ILE A 63 -8.70 18.32 9.10
CA ILE A 63 -9.07 16.91 8.95
C ILE A 63 -9.31 16.25 10.30
N SER A 64 -10.21 15.27 10.34
CA SER A 64 -10.29 14.30 11.45
C SER A 64 -9.51 13.02 11.14
N TYR A 65 -9.00 12.38 12.18
CA TYR A 65 -8.28 11.11 12.08
C TYR A 65 -8.63 10.14 13.20
N SER A 66 -8.43 8.86 12.92
CA SER A 66 -8.44 7.76 13.87
C SER A 66 -7.12 6.99 13.78
N THR A 67 -6.78 6.25 14.83
CA THR A 67 -5.58 5.42 14.83
C THR A 67 -5.89 3.95 14.56
N LEU A 68 -5.04 3.33 13.74
CA LEU A 68 -5.04 1.91 13.48
C LEU A 68 -4.02 1.24 14.41
N GLN A 69 -4.49 0.29 15.22
CA GLN A 69 -3.63 -0.59 16.01
C GLN A 69 -3.26 -1.81 15.17
N ILE A 70 -1.99 -1.92 14.82
CA ILE A 70 -1.49 -2.94 13.92
C ILE A 70 -0.80 -4.02 14.77
N PRO A 71 -1.32 -5.26 14.83
CA PRO A 71 -0.68 -6.34 15.57
C PRO A 71 0.65 -6.70 14.92
N LEU A 72 1.68 -6.83 15.75
CA LEU A 72 3.02 -7.23 15.34
C LEU A 72 3.42 -8.52 16.04
N ASP A 73 4.36 -9.23 15.43
CA ASP A 73 4.83 -10.50 15.98
C ASP A 73 5.55 -10.30 17.32
N ALA A 74 5.40 -11.30 18.19
CA ALA A 74 6.08 -11.36 19.47
C ALA A 74 7.61 -11.41 19.28
N GLN A 75 8.36 -10.87 20.22
CA GLN A 75 9.82 -10.98 20.20
C GLN A 75 10.26 -12.46 20.32
N LYS A 76 11.11 -12.90 19.38
CA LYS A 76 11.80 -14.20 19.48
C LYS A 76 12.63 -14.23 20.77
N GLY A 77 12.35 -15.20 21.64
CA GLY A 77 13.02 -15.35 22.94
C GLY A 77 12.20 -14.93 24.16
N ALA A 78 10.97 -14.41 24.00
CA ALA A 78 10.05 -14.08 25.09
C ALA A 78 9.43 -15.32 25.78
N LYS A 79 10.23 -16.37 26.04
CA LYS A 79 9.79 -17.64 26.64
C LYS A 79 9.31 -17.50 28.11
N GLN A 80 9.48 -16.34 28.74
CA GLN A 80 9.15 -16.08 30.15
C GLN A 80 8.23 -14.86 30.38
N ALA A 81 7.75 -14.19 29.33
CA ALA A 81 6.82 -13.07 29.45
C ALA A 81 5.38 -13.57 29.65
N ARG A 82 4.53 -12.82 30.39
CA ARG A 82 3.08 -13.13 30.50
C ARG A 82 2.44 -13.03 29.11
N ASP A 83 1.34 -13.74 28.84
CA ASP A 83 0.73 -13.75 27.49
C ASP A 83 0.27 -12.36 27.01
N GLU A 84 -0.02 -11.45 27.93
CA GLU A 84 -0.34 -10.05 27.63
C GLU A 84 0.92 -9.24 27.22
N ASP A 85 2.10 -9.56 27.76
CA ASP A 85 3.38 -8.90 27.45
C ASP A 85 3.98 -9.35 26.09
N LYS A 86 3.39 -10.37 25.44
CA LYS A 86 3.86 -10.89 24.15
C LYS A 86 3.27 -10.17 22.95
N ARG A 87 2.12 -9.51 23.12
CA ARG A 87 1.42 -8.86 22.01
C ARG A 87 2.01 -7.48 21.78
N ARG A 88 2.72 -7.33 20.67
CA ARG A 88 3.24 -6.04 20.24
C ARG A 88 2.30 -5.42 19.25
N TRP A 89 2.29 -4.10 19.24
CA TRP A 89 1.48 -3.31 18.33
C TRP A 89 2.32 -2.15 17.81
N THR A 90 1.94 -1.62 16.66
CA THR A 90 2.33 -0.27 16.24
C THR A 90 1.09 0.50 15.90
N ILE A 91 1.15 1.82 16.06
CA ILE A 91 0.04 2.71 15.79
C ILE A 91 0.34 3.50 14.51
N VAL A 92 -0.66 3.59 13.63
CA VAL A 92 -0.63 4.48 12.45
C VAL A 92 -1.89 5.33 12.47
N ALA A 93 -1.72 6.65 12.52
CA ALA A 93 -2.83 7.59 12.38
C ALA A 93 -3.27 7.67 10.92
N ARG A 94 -4.58 7.72 10.69
CA ARG A 94 -5.18 7.77 9.36
C ARG A 94 -6.39 8.70 9.37
N ARG A 95 -6.50 9.53 8.35
CA ARG A 95 -7.68 10.36 8.08
C ARG A 95 -8.93 9.50 8.06
N ASP A 96 -9.99 10.00 8.66
CA ASP A 96 -11.26 9.28 8.70
C ASP A 96 -11.91 9.22 7.32
N LEU A 97 -12.54 8.07 7.02
CA LEU A 97 -13.23 7.89 5.74
C LEU A 97 -14.43 8.83 5.59
N PHE A 98 -15.15 9.09 6.69
CA PHE A 98 -16.29 10.01 6.65
C PHE A 98 -15.85 11.46 6.37
N ASP A 99 -14.69 11.86 6.89
CA ASP A 99 -14.11 13.20 6.68
C ASP A 99 -13.69 13.39 5.23
N ALA A 100 -13.00 12.41 4.63
CA ALA A 100 -12.67 12.42 3.21
C ALA A 100 -13.92 12.45 2.30
N ARG A 101 -14.95 11.67 2.64
CA ARG A 101 -16.23 11.67 1.90
C ARG A 101 -16.96 13.01 2.01
N PHE A 102 -16.92 13.65 3.17
CA PHE A 102 -17.51 14.97 3.36
C PHE A 102 -16.84 16.00 2.47
N GLN A 103 -15.50 16.01 2.39
CA GLN A 103 -14.80 16.89 1.46
C GLN A 103 -15.24 16.69 0.00
N MET A 104 -15.46 15.46 -0.44
CA MET A 104 -15.93 15.19 -1.82
C MET A 104 -17.32 15.79 -2.09
N ILE A 105 -18.25 15.63 -1.15
CA ILE A 105 -19.63 16.13 -1.29
C ILE A 105 -19.66 17.65 -1.38
N TYR A 106 -18.87 18.35 -0.56
CA TYR A 106 -18.83 19.81 -0.61
C TYR A 106 -18.15 20.34 -1.87
N ALA A 107 -17.12 19.64 -2.36
CA ALA A 107 -16.48 20.01 -3.62
C ALA A 107 -17.44 19.89 -4.81
N SER A 108 -18.33 18.89 -4.84
CA SER A 108 -19.34 18.77 -5.90
C SER A 108 -20.42 19.84 -5.82
N ASP A 109 -20.85 20.22 -4.60
CA ASP A 109 -21.89 21.23 -4.42
C ASP A 109 -21.42 22.64 -4.86
N ASP A 110 -20.15 22.99 -4.60
CA ASP A 110 -19.55 24.26 -5.03
C ASP A 110 -19.41 24.37 -6.56
N GLU A 111 -19.22 23.24 -7.26
CA GLU A 111 -19.15 23.19 -8.73
C GLU A 111 -20.54 23.34 -9.37
N GLU A 112 -21.60 22.83 -8.76
CA GLU A 112 -22.99 22.99 -9.24
C GLU A 112 -23.53 24.42 -9.07
N GLU A 113 -23.10 25.17 -8.04
CA GLU A 113 -23.53 26.56 -7.83
C GLU A 113 -22.84 27.57 -8.78
N ALA A 114 -21.67 27.24 -9.33
CA ALA A 114 -20.91 28.14 -10.21
C ALA A 114 -21.50 28.27 -11.63
N ASP A 115 -22.27 27.28 -12.10
CA ASP A 115 -22.88 27.23 -13.45
C ASP A 115 -24.33 27.77 -13.49
N GLY A 116 -24.71 28.61 -12.54
CA GLY A 116 -26.05 29.18 -12.38
C GLY A 116 -26.47 30.28 -13.37
N GLU A 117 -26.48 30.04 -14.69
CA GLU A 117 -27.36 30.77 -15.61
C GLU A 117 -28.69 30.02 -15.82
N SER A 118 -29.72 30.49 -15.11
CA SER A 118 -31.16 30.23 -15.26
C SER A 118 -31.61 29.22 -16.34
N ARG A 119 -32.01 28.02 -15.92
CA ARG A 119 -33.07 27.26 -16.59
C ARG A 119 -34.14 26.82 -15.61
N ASN A 120 -35.28 27.52 -15.74
CA ASN A 120 -36.51 27.24 -15.03
C ASN A 120 -37.20 26.03 -15.69
N GLY A 121 -37.54 24.99 -14.91
CA GLY A 121 -38.58 24.01 -15.24
C GLY A 121 -38.12 22.63 -15.74
N SER A 122 -38.18 21.66 -14.82
CA SER A 122 -38.66 20.28 -15.05
C SER A 122 -37.93 19.42 -16.09
N ALA A 123 -36.79 18.83 -15.70
CA ALA A 123 -36.40 17.44 -15.96
C ALA A 123 -35.06 17.21 -15.25
N VAL A 124 -34.99 16.21 -14.37
CA VAL A 124 -33.72 15.74 -13.80
C VAL A 124 -32.90 15.15 -14.96
N PRO A 125 -31.72 15.67 -15.31
CA PRO A 125 -30.81 14.95 -16.18
C PRO A 125 -30.04 13.93 -15.32
N GLU A 126 -30.37 12.65 -15.48
CA GLU A 126 -29.47 11.56 -15.09
C GLU A 126 -28.19 11.70 -15.90
N GLY A 127 -27.09 12.10 -15.25
CA GLY A 127 -25.88 12.52 -15.95
C GLY A 127 -24.64 12.52 -15.07
N HIS A 128 -24.14 11.32 -14.74
CA HIS A 128 -22.71 11.00 -14.62
C HIS A 128 -21.88 11.85 -13.64
N GLU A 129 -22.09 11.66 -12.33
CA GLU A 129 -21.04 11.69 -11.28
C GLU A 129 -21.60 11.35 -9.89
N ALA A 130 -22.92 11.44 -9.69
CA ALA A 130 -23.63 11.03 -8.47
C ALA A 130 -23.72 9.50 -8.20
N GLY A 131 -22.91 8.68 -8.87
CA GLY A 131 -22.90 7.21 -8.72
C GLY A 131 -21.90 6.66 -7.70
N LEU A 132 -21.11 7.53 -7.06
CA LEU A 132 -19.87 7.12 -6.37
C LEU A 132 -19.99 6.67 -4.92
N VAL A 133 -21.19 6.58 -4.32
CA VAL A 133 -21.30 6.21 -2.89
C VAL A 133 -22.53 5.36 -2.57
N GLU A 134 -22.61 4.14 -3.10
CA GLU A 134 -23.29 3.08 -2.35
C GLU A 134 -22.36 2.57 -1.24
N ALA A 135 -22.89 2.40 -0.03
CA ALA A 135 -22.11 2.16 1.19
C ALA A 135 -21.29 0.85 1.19
N ASP A 136 -21.56 -0.06 0.24
CA ASP A 136 -21.10 -1.46 0.30
C ASP A 136 -20.09 -1.87 -0.80
N SER A 137 -19.83 -1.03 -1.82
CA SER A 137 -18.79 -1.31 -2.83
C SER A 137 -17.80 -0.15 -2.94
N ASP A 138 -16.53 -0.41 -2.57
CA ASP A 138 -15.42 0.52 -2.74
C ASP A 138 -14.88 0.53 -4.20
N LEU A 139 -15.35 -0.37 -5.07
CA LEU A 139 -14.80 -0.58 -6.41
C LEU A 139 -15.85 -0.39 -7.52
N VAL A 140 -15.49 0.37 -8.54
CA VAL A 140 -16.16 0.46 -9.85
C VAL A 140 -15.08 0.36 -10.95
N PRO A 141 -14.83 -0.83 -11.52
CA PRO A 141 -13.74 -1.05 -12.49
C PRO A 141 -13.77 -0.06 -13.67
N GLY A 142 -12.63 0.53 -14.00
CA GLY A 142 -12.45 1.47 -15.12
C GLY A 142 -12.96 2.91 -14.91
N VAL A 143 -13.63 3.17 -13.78
CA VAL A 143 -14.14 4.50 -13.39
C VAL A 143 -13.55 4.95 -12.05
N TYR A 144 -13.55 4.06 -11.05
CA TYR A 144 -13.03 4.31 -9.72
C TYR A 144 -12.58 3.00 -9.06
N GLU A 145 -11.26 2.78 -9.00
CA GLU A 145 -10.66 1.55 -8.47
C GLU A 145 -10.53 1.53 -6.93
N GLY A 146 -11.40 2.26 -6.21
CA GLY A 146 -11.35 2.35 -4.75
C GLY A 146 -10.16 3.12 -4.20
N GLY A 147 -9.82 2.83 -2.93
CA GLY A 147 -8.58 3.34 -2.31
C GLY A 147 -8.78 4.29 -1.13
N LEU A 148 -10.01 4.74 -0.86
CA LEU A 148 -10.34 5.54 0.33
C LEU A 148 -10.41 4.70 1.62
N LYS A 149 -10.70 3.39 1.48
CA LYS A 149 -10.71 2.44 2.59
C LYS A 149 -9.34 1.82 2.80
N THR A 150 -9.00 1.56 4.08
CA THR A 150 -7.84 0.73 4.42
C THR A 150 -8.23 -0.74 4.39
N TRP A 151 -7.41 -1.52 3.70
CA TRP A 151 -7.58 -2.95 3.53
C TRP A 151 -6.69 -3.74 4.51
N GLU A 152 -7.15 -4.90 4.97
CA GLU A 152 -6.50 -5.67 6.02
C GLU A 152 -5.09 -6.15 5.62
N CYS A 153 -4.88 -6.46 4.33
CA CYS A 153 -3.57 -6.88 3.84
C CYS A 153 -2.48 -5.81 4.02
N SER A 154 -2.84 -4.53 4.16
CA SER A 154 -1.85 -3.47 4.45
C SER A 154 -1.23 -3.64 5.84
N LEU A 155 -2.02 -4.17 6.79
CA LEU A 155 -1.58 -4.45 8.16
C LEU A 155 -0.64 -5.66 8.18
N ASP A 156 -1.01 -6.72 7.43
CA ASP A 156 -0.18 -7.92 7.31
C ASP A 156 1.18 -7.61 6.67
N LEU A 157 1.21 -6.68 5.71
CA LEU A 157 2.43 -6.21 5.07
C LEU A 157 3.37 -5.49 6.06
N ILE A 158 2.82 -4.64 6.93
CA ILE A 158 3.59 -3.98 8.00
C ILE A 158 4.13 -5.01 8.99
N ALA A 159 3.31 -5.98 9.38
CA ALA A 159 3.73 -7.03 10.30
C ALA A 159 4.85 -7.89 9.71
N ALA A 160 4.83 -8.17 8.39
CA ALA A 160 5.95 -8.79 7.70
C ALA A 160 7.20 -7.88 7.76
N LEU A 161 7.11 -6.61 7.34
CA LEU A 161 8.24 -5.66 7.38
C LEU A 161 8.89 -5.58 8.78
N ASP A 162 8.08 -5.49 9.84
CA ASP A 162 8.54 -5.45 11.24
C ASP A 162 9.25 -6.74 11.69
N ALA A 163 8.73 -7.90 11.31
CA ALA A 163 9.34 -9.19 11.64
C ALA A 163 10.73 -9.34 11.00
N HIS A 164 10.94 -8.75 9.83
CA HIS A 164 12.19 -8.90 9.07
C HIS A 164 13.28 -7.89 9.45
N ASP A 165 12.91 -6.66 9.85
CA ASP A 165 13.83 -5.67 10.40
C ASP A 165 14.59 -6.19 11.64
N ARG A 166 13.95 -7.06 12.43
CA ARG A 166 14.58 -7.66 13.62
C ARG A 166 15.64 -8.69 13.26
N ARG A 167 16.92 -8.37 13.46
CA ARG A 167 18.01 -9.37 13.40
C ARG A 167 17.75 -10.48 14.42
N ASP A 168 17.88 -11.73 13.98
CA ASP A 168 17.92 -12.86 14.90
C ASP A 168 19.21 -12.72 15.75
N ASP A 169 19.05 -12.91 17.05
CA ASP A 169 20.08 -13.32 18.02
C ASP A 169 21.53 -12.75 17.92
N GLY A 170 21.78 -11.68 18.72
CA GLY A 170 23.08 -11.51 19.39
C GLY A 170 24.05 -10.48 18.81
N GLU A 171 23.75 -9.85 17.68
CA GLU A 171 24.45 -8.64 17.24
C GLU A 171 23.89 -7.41 17.97
N SER A 172 24.79 -6.49 18.37
CA SER A 172 24.57 -5.35 19.27
C SER A 172 23.17 -4.73 19.23
N SER A 173 22.57 -4.55 20.41
CA SER A 173 21.33 -3.80 20.68
C SER A 173 21.34 -2.33 20.22
N ASP A 174 22.41 -1.87 19.59
CA ASP A 174 22.69 -0.45 19.31
C ASP A 174 22.20 0.04 17.93
N THR A 175 21.65 -0.83 17.07
CA THR A 175 21.09 -0.39 15.78
C THR A 175 19.62 -0.01 15.91
N VAL A 176 19.31 1.25 15.62
CA VAL A 176 17.95 1.79 15.55
C VAL A 176 17.12 0.98 14.52
N PRO A 177 15.89 0.54 14.85
CA PRO A 177 15.00 -0.16 13.92
C PRO A 177 14.85 0.59 12.59
N PHE A 178 14.79 -0.15 11.47
CA PHE A 178 14.62 0.39 10.12
C PHE A 178 15.72 1.35 9.62
N HIS A 179 16.90 1.36 10.25
CA HIS A 179 18.03 2.18 9.77
C HIS A 179 18.42 1.87 8.30
N TRP A 180 18.19 0.64 7.84
CA TRP A 180 18.47 0.19 6.46
C TRP A 180 17.61 0.90 5.39
N LEU A 181 16.54 1.58 5.79
CA LEU A 181 15.64 2.30 4.89
C LEU A 181 16.26 3.62 4.36
N GLY A 182 17.33 4.09 4.98
CA GLY A 182 18.06 5.29 4.56
C GLY A 182 18.66 5.15 3.16
N GLY A 183 18.35 6.11 2.28
CA GLY A 183 18.88 6.14 0.92
C GLY A 183 18.20 5.21 -0.08
N LEU A 184 17.09 4.56 0.30
CA LEU A 184 16.35 3.68 -0.60
C LEU A 184 15.33 4.43 -1.44
N SER A 185 15.04 3.90 -2.63
CA SER A 185 13.81 4.18 -3.37
C SER A 185 12.74 3.14 -3.02
N VAL A 186 11.66 3.59 -2.40
CA VAL A 186 10.52 2.77 -1.99
C VAL A 186 9.34 3.08 -2.90
N VAL A 187 8.74 2.07 -3.50
CA VAL A 187 7.54 2.20 -4.33
C VAL A 187 6.37 1.48 -3.66
N GLU A 188 5.25 2.16 -3.50
CA GLU A 188 3.98 1.55 -3.11
C GLU A 188 2.98 1.64 -4.28
N LEU A 189 2.68 0.48 -4.91
CA LEU A 189 1.71 0.37 -5.99
C LEU A 189 0.31 0.09 -5.44
N GLY A 190 -0.67 0.87 -5.90
CA GLY A 190 -2.04 0.84 -5.36
C GLY A 190 -2.04 1.33 -3.93
N CYS A 191 -1.43 2.49 -3.69
CA CYS A 191 -1.14 2.92 -2.33
C CYS A 191 -2.41 3.24 -1.53
N GLY A 192 -3.51 3.67 -2.14
CA GLY A 192 -4.74 3.99 -1.42
C GLY A 192 -4.48 4.93 -0.23
N THR A 193 -4.84 4.45 0.96
CA THR A 193 -4.60 5.12 2.24
C THR A 193 -3.13 5.17 2.69
N ALA A 194 -2.21 4.57 1.96
CA ALA A 194 -0.75 4.60 2.14
C ALA A 194 -0.26 4.11 3.51
N ILE A 195 -0.99 3.21 4.17
CA ILE A 195 -0.66 2.75 5.52
C ILE A 195 0.75 2.14 5.63
N PRO A 196 1.21 1.27 4.71
CA PRO A 196 2.60 0.81 4.66
C PRO A 196 3.61 1.97 4.54
N ALA A 197 3.43 2.91 3.60
CA ALA A 197 4.32 4.07 3.49
C ALA A 197 4.26 4.99 4.71
N CYS A 198 3.10 5.19 5.34
CA CYS A 198 2.95 5.95 6.58
C CYS A 198 3.75 5.32 7.72
N PHE A 199 3.70 4.00 7.85
CA PHE A 199 4.53 3.25 8.79
C PHE A 199 6.02 3.48 8.53
N LEU A 200 6.47 3.34 7.28
CA LEU A 200 7.87 3.56 6.90
C LEU A 200 8.31 5.02 7.14
N LEU A 201 7.46 5.99 6.78
CA LEU A 201 7.71 7.41 7.01
C LEU A 201 7.87 7.70 8.51
N ALA A 202 6.97 7.18 9.35
CA ALA A 202 7.08 7.34 10.80
C ALA A 202 8.40 6.76 11.34
N ARG A 203 8.89 5.64 10.79
CA ARG A 203 10.23 5.11 11.13
C ARG A 203 11.35 6.04 10.68
N LEU A 204 11.29 6.57 9.46
CA LEU A 204 12.26 7.55 8.96
C LEU A 204 12.31 8.81 9.84
N MET A 205 11.18 9.23 10.40
CA MET A 205 11.10 10.38 11.32
C MET A 205 11.75 10.14 12.69
N CYS A 206 11.95 8.87 13.07
CA CYS A 206 12.60 8.50 14.33
C CYS A 206 14.12 8.29 14.19
N VAL A 207 14.65 8.14 12.97
CA VAL A 207 16.06 7.84 12.74
C VAL A 207 16.89 9.13 12.71
N GLU A 208 17.92 9.19 13.55
CA GLU A 208 18.92 10.27 13.52
C GLU A 208 19.65 10.31 12.18
N ILE A 209 19.96 11.52 11.72
CA ILE A 209 20.49 11.75 10.37
C ILE A 209 21.97 12.08 10.48
N ASP A 210 22.77 11.38 9.68
CA ASP A 210 24.15 11.78 9.34
C ASP A 210 24.13 12.62 8.04
N ASP A 211 25.01 13.61 7.94
CA ASP A 211 25.30 14.37 6.73
C ASP A 211 25.64 13.45 5.54
N ALA A 212 26.22 12.26 5.78
CA ALA A 212 26.52 11.28 4.75
C ALA A 212 25.31 10.47 4.24
N ARG A 213 24.16 10.52 4.94
CA ARG A 213 22.97 9.75 4.56
C ARG A 213 22.42 10.22 3.20
N GLN A 214 22.14 9.29 2.31
CA GLN A 214 21.46 9.57 1.05
C GLN A 214 19.96 9.78 1.27
N GLU A 215 19.34 10.55 0.37
CA GLU A 215 17.90 10.81 0.41
C GLU A 215 17.11 9.52 0.17
N THR A 216 16.15 9.23 1.05
CA THR A 216 15.16 8.15 0.85
C THR A 216 14.01 8.71 0.02
N ILE A 217 13.61 8.01 -1.04
CA ILE A 217 12.51 8.43 -1.92
C ILE A 217 11.31 7.51 -1.64
N LEU A 218 10.16 8.06 -1.29
CA LEU A 218 8.90 7.33 -1.22
C LEU A 218 8.05 7.69 -2.44
N GLN A 219 7.70 6.70 -3.26
CA GLN A 219 6.95 6.83 -4.49
C GLN A 219 5.57 6.17 -4.33
N LEU A 220 4.52 6.97 -4.28
CA LEU A 220 3.15 6.54 -3.98
C LEU A 220 2.35 6.55 -5.28
N CYS A 221 1.88 5.39 -5.70
CA CYS A 221 1.18 5.21 -6.97
C CYS A 221 -0.24 4.72 -6.74
N ASP A 222 -1.22 5.44 -7.27
CA ASP A 222 -2.62 5.02 -7.25
C ASP A 222 -3.25 5.19 -8.64
N PHE A 223 -4.33 4.50 -8.93
CA PHE A 223 -5.07 4.77 -10.16
C PHE A 223 -5.72 6.16 -10.10
N ASN A 224 -6.27 6.52 -8.94
CA ASN A 224 -7.10 7.70 -8.76
C ASN A 224 -6.30 8.90 -8.21
N GLU A 225 -6.24 10.01 -8.96
CA GLU A 225 -5.65 11.26 -8.46
C GLU A 225 -6.33 11.74 -7.17
N GLN A 226 -7.65 11.58 -7.06
CA GLN A 226 -8.41 11.98 -5.89
C GLN A 226 -8.02 11.20 -4.64
N VAL A 227 -7.60 9.93 -4.75
CA VAL A 227 -7.11 9.14 -3.61
C VAL A 227 -5.81 9.76 -3.06
N LEU A 228 -4.92 10.20 -3.94
CA LEU A 228 -3.67 10.86 -3.55
C LEU A 228 -3.93 12.13 -2.73
N LYS A 229 -4.89 12.94 -3.17
CA LYS A 229 -5.31 14.20 -2.51
C LYS A 229 -6.09 13.96 -1.22
N LEU A 230 -7.06 13.07 -1.25
CA LEU A 230 -8.04 12.91 -0.17
C LEU A 230 -7.51 12.06 0.98
N VAL A 231 -6.66 11.07 0.73
CA VAL A 231 -6.21 10.15 1.80
C VAL A 231 -4.71 9.91 1.83
N THR A 232 -4.03 9.75 0.70
CA THR A 232 -2.59 9.41 0.69
C THR A 232 -1.75 10.53 1.34
N LEU A 233 -1.80 11.76 0.81
CA LEU A 233 -1.02 12.87 1.37
C LEU A 233 -1.46 13.23 2.81
N PRO A 234 -2.77 13.37 3.14
CA PRO A 234 -3.20 13.60 4.51
C PRO A 234 -2.64 12.57 5.50
N ASN A 235 -2.59 11.29 5.13
CA ASN A 235 -2.06 10.24 6.01
C ASN A 235 -0.54 10.37 6.19
N LEU A 236 0.21 10.76 5.17
CA LEU A 236 1.66 11.02 5.30
C LEU A 236 1.94 12.21 6.22
N ILE A 237 1.11 13.27 6.13
CA ILE A 237 1.17 14.40 7.07
C ILE A 237 0.87 13.92 8.49
N LEU A 238 -0.15 13.09 8.70
CA LEU A 238 -0.47 12.51 10.01
C LEU A 238 0.65 11.61 10.55
N ALA A 239 1.30 10.82 9.68
CA ALA A 239 2.44 9.98 10.06
C ALA A 239 3.61 10.83 10.58
N TRP A 240 3.89 11.97 9.95
CA TRP A 240 4.85 12.93 10.49
C TRP A 240 4.33 13.63 11.76
N TYR A 241 3.09 14.12 11.74
CA TYR A 241 2.49 14.90 12.83
C TYR A 241 2.36 14.10 14.13
N THR A 242 2.25 12.78 14.05
CA THR A 242 2.20 11.89 15.22
C THR A 242 3.57 11.31 15.60
N SER A 243 4.61 11.55 14.80
CA SER A 243 5.97 11.12 15.11
C SER A 243 6.68 12.05 16.12
N PRO A 244 7.81 11.62 16.71
CA PRO A 244 8.67 12.48 17.52
C PRO A 244 9.24 13.69 16.75
N ALA A 245 9.37 13.62 15.43
CA ALA A 245 9.96 14.70 14.63
C ALA A 245 9.12 15.99 14.60
N SER A 246 7.82 15.90 14.87
CA SER A 246 6.91 17.06 14.96
C SER A 246 6.67 17.53 16.41
N SER A 247 7.35 16.93 17.40
CA SER A 247 7.18 17.28 18.82
C SER A 247 7.38 18.77 19.11
N ALA A 248 8.43 19.38 18.55
CA ALA A 248 8.71 20.80 18.69
C ALA A 248 7.61 21.68 18.08
N PHE A 249 7.04 21.27 16.93
CA PHE A 249 5.92 21.96 16.31
C PHE A 249 4.66 21.87 17.19
N ARG A 250 4.28 20.66 17.63
CA ARG A 250 3.11 20.47 18.51
C ARG A 250 3.22 21.27 19.80
N ALA A 251 4.42 21.29 20.42
CA ALA A 251 4.68 22.08 21.61
C ALA A 251 4.56 23.60 21.36
N SER A 252 4.93 24.08 20.17
CA SER A 252 4.80 25.50 19.80
C SER A 252 3.33 25.94 19.65
N VAL A 253 2.46 25.03 19.17
CA VAL A 253 1.03 25.30 18.96
C VAL A 253 0.22 25.14 20.24
N ALA A 254 0.59 24.20 21.13
CA ALA A 254 -0.13 23.91 22.37
C ALA A 254 -0.01 25.02 23.44
N GLY A 255 0.93 25.96 23.29
CA GLY A 255 1.22 26.98 24.29
C GLY A 255 1.95 26.43 25.53
N ALA A 256 2.76 27.27 26.18
CA ALA A 256 3.70 26.91 27.25
C ALA A 256 3.08 26.42 28.59
N SER A 257 1.87 25.86 28.59
CA SER A 257 1.16 25.37 29.78
C SER A 257 0.70 23.91 29.72
N GLY A 258 1.00 23.17 28.66
CA GLY A 258 0.82 21.72 28.61
C GLY A 258 2.17 21.04 28.73
N GLU A 259 2.37 20.22 29.75
CA GLU A 259 3.46 19.23 29.80
C GLU A 259 3.32 18.30 28.59
N SER A 260 3.91 18.67 27.45
CA SER A 260 4.03 17.78 26.29
C SER A 260 5.14 16.78 26.59
N GLU A 261 4.80 15.73 27.33
CA GLU A 261 5.55 14.48 27.19
C GLU A 261 5.46 14.10 25.72
N GLY A 262 6.62 13.90 25.08
CA GLY A 262 6.68 13.53 23.68
C GLY A 262 5.77 12.34 23.43
N ILE A 263 4.91 12.43 22.42
CA ILE A 263 4.13 11.29 21.99
C ILE A 263 5.15 10.29 21.42
N GLU A 264 5.59 9.35 22.26
CA GLU A 264 6.04 8.05 21.78
C GLU A 264 4.93 7.51 20.85
N LEU A 265 5.28 6.77 19.81
CA LEU A 265 4.31 6.30 18.82
C LEU A 265 3.09 5.59 19.45
N ASP A 266 3.25 5.07 20.67
CA ASP A 266 2.26 4.35 21.46
C ASP A 266 1.30 5.26 22.28
N LEU A 267 1.52 6.58 22.31
CA LEU A 267 0.72 7.58 23.06
C LEU A 267 -0.17 8.46 22.16
N VAL A 268 -0.30 8.11 20.88
CA VAL A 268 -1.15 8.87 19.93
C VAL A 268 -2.62 8.71 20.33
N PRO A 269 -3.40 9.80 20.45
CA PRO A 269 -4.83 9.73 20.75
C PRO A 269 -5.56 8.82 19.75
N ALA A 270 -6.52 8.02 20.23
CA ALA A 270 -7.29 7.09 19.39
C ALA A 270 -8.05 7.79 18.24
N THR A 271 -8.47 9.03 18.48
CA THR A 271 -9.09 9.92 17.50
C THR A 271 -8.60 11.35 17.75
N GLY A 272 -8.63 12.20 16.73
CA GLY A 272 -8.29 13.60 16.86
C GLY A 272 -8.62 14.44 15.63
N GLU A 273 -8.42 15.74 15.75
CA GLU A 273 -8.52 16.71 14.65
C GLU A 273 -7.18 17.43 14.49
N VAL A 274 -6.83 17.78 13.26
CA VAL A 274 -5.62 18.54 12.93
C VAL A 274 -5.98 19.67 11.98
N ASP A 275 -5.64 20.90 12.38
CA ASP A 275 -5.68 22.08 11.51
C ASP A 275 -4.46 22.05 10.58
N LEU A 276 -4.70 21.96 9.28
CA LEU A 276 -3.67 21.93 8.24
C LEU A 276 -3.25 23.37 7.86
N SER A 277 -2.74 24.12 8.83
CA SER A 277 -2.29 25.49 8.61
C SER A 277 -1.02 25.58 7.76
N ASP A 278 -0.76 26.76 7.19
CA ASP A 278 0.46 27.02 6.42
C ASP A 278 1.73 26.74 7.25
N GLU A 279 1.71 27.03 8.55
CA GLU A 279 2.82 26.74 9.47
C GLU A 279 3.03 25.24 9.65
N LEU A 280 1.95 24.45 9.75
CA LEU A 280 2.03 22.99 9.85
C LEU A 280 2.63 22.40 8.57
N LEU A 281 2.13 22.84 7.41
CA LEU A 281 2.58 22.36 6.10
C LEU A 281 4.03 22.76 5.83
N ALA A 282 4.44 23.96 6.26
CA ALA A 282 5.84 24.39 6.20
C ALA A 282 6.73 23.53 7.11
N ALA A 283 6.30 23.25 8.35
CA ALA A 283 7.03 22.40 9.28
C ALA A 283 7.16 20.95 8.77
N PHE A 284 6.11 20.41 8.13
CA PHE A 284 6.14 19.11 7.48
C PHE A 284 7.19 19.07 6.36
N LYS A 285 7.15 20.04 5.42
CA LYS A 285 8.12 20.15 4.33
C LYS A 285 9.56 20.29 4.85
N GLU A 286 9.76 21.08 5.89
CA GLU A 286 11.09 21.26 6.48
C GLU A 286 11.57 19.98 7.15
N SER A 287 10.68 19.25 7.82
CA SER A 287 11.02 17.97 8.43
C SER A 287 11.40 16.92 7.40
N LEU A 288 10.70 16.85 6.25
CA LEU A 288 11.07 15.98 5.13
C LEU A 288 12.49 16.30 4.62
N LYS A 289 12.81 17.58 4.41
CA LYS A 289 14.16 18.01 3.98
C LYS A 289 15.23 17.65 5.02
N HIS A 290 15.00 18.00 6.28
CA HIS A 290 15.92 17.69 7.38
C HIS A 290 16.13 16.18 7.53
N ARG A 291 15.07 15.39 7.33
CA ARG A 291 15.11 13.93 7.38
C ARG A 291 15.55 13.28 6.06
N LYS A 292 15.93 14.07 5.05
CA LYS A 292 16.32 13.62 3.71
C LYS A 292 15.33 12.59 3.14
N VAL A 293 14.05 12.94 3.16
CA VAL A 293 12.96 12.15 2.58
C VAL A 293 12.31 12.94 1.46
N ALA A 294 12.29 12.37 0.25
CA ALA A 294 11.53 12.89 -0.88
C ALA A 294 10.24 12.09 -1.05
N LEU A 295 9.14 12.80 -1.33
CA LEU A 295 7.84 12.19 -1.67
C LEU A 295 7.55 12.43 -3.15
N ARG A 296 7.14 11.38 -3.87
CA ARG A 296 6.71 11.45 -5.27
C ARG A 296 5.35 10.75 -5.39
N PHE A 297 4.45 11.32 -6.18
CA PHE A 297 3.08 10.86 -6.29
C PHE A 297 2.71 10.64 -7.75
N PHE A 298 2.08 9.51 -8.05
CA PHE A 298 1.70 9.14 -9.42
C PHE A 298 0.26 8.67 -9.46
N SER A 299 -0.53 9.23 -10.36
CA SER A 299 -1.87 8.75 -10.65
C SER A 299 -1.95 8.10 -12.04
N GLY A 300 -2.86 7.16 -12.23
CA GLY A 300 -3.23 6.60 -13.53
C GLY A 300 -2.88 5.12 -13.70
N PRO A 301 -3.05 4.57 -14.91
CA PRO A 301 -2.92 3.14 -15.14
C PRO A 301 -1.47 2.66 -15.00
N TRP A 302 -1.29 1.41 -14.57
CA TRP A 302 0.02 0.78 -14.32
C TRP A 302 1.02 0.93 -15.48
N LYS A 303 0.52 0.80 -16.72
CA LYS A 303 1.31 0.93 -17.95
C LYS A 303 1.95 2.32 -18.13
N ASP A 304 1.38 3.36 -17.56
CA ASP A 304 1.80 4.75 -17.79
C ASP A 304 2.74 5.28 -16.70
N LEU A 305 2.78 4.64 -15.51
CA LEU A 305 3.49 5.14 -14.31
C LEU A 305 4.98 5.43 -14.53
N GLU A 306 5.65 4.67 -15.39
CA GLU A 306 7.07 4.86 -15.74
C GLU A 306 7.31 6.03 -16.70
N THR A 307 6.28 6.41 -17.45
CA THR A 307 6.37 7.41 -18.52
C THR A 307 5.77 8.75 -18.13
N CYS A 308 5.23 8.85 -16.91
CA CYS A 308 4.70 10.08 -16.32
C CYS A 308 5.73 11.21 -16.46
N SER A 309 5.61 12.01 -17.52
CA SER A 309 6.38 13.24 -17.66
C SER A 309 5.88 14.20 -16.60
N ARG A 310 6.79 14.83 -15.82
CA ARG A 310 6.43 15.97 -14.98
C ARG A 310 5.58 16.93 -15.80
N ALA A 311 4.29 17.01 -15.51
CA ALA A 311 3.42 18.04 -16.06
C ALA A 311 3.86 19.35 -15.39
N THR A 312 4.92 19.95 -15.92
CA THR A 312 5.39 21.25 -15.45
C THR A 312 4.37 22.28 -15.92
N SER A 313 3.45 22.61 -15.03
CA SER A 313 2.68 23.85 -15.07
C SER A 313 3.66 25.01 -14.86
N SER A 314 4.44 25.32 -15.89
CA SER A 314 5.10 26.59 -16.18
C SER A 314 6.09 26.36 -17.30
N GLN A 315 6.03 27.27 -18.28
CA GLN A 315 7.02 27.41 -19.33
C GLN A 315 8.42 27.43 -18.70
N MET A 316 9.23 26.40 -18.98
CA MET A 316 10.70 26.39 -19.18
C MET A 316 11.35 25.08 -18.70
N ALA A 317 11.40 24.07 -19.60
CA ALA A 317 12.57 23.22 -19.92
C ALA A 317 12.11 21.90 -20.61
N PRO A 318 12.13 21.82 -21.95
CA PRO A 318 11.62 20.66 -22.71
C PRO A 318 12.69 19.58 -22.93
N SER A 319 13.38 19.11 -21.89
CA SER A 319 14.52 18.19 -22.12
C SER A 319 14.96 17.30 -20.95
N ARG A 320 14.06 16.80 -20.10
CA ARG A 320 14.41 15.66 -19.25
C ARG A 320 13.60 14.44 -19.69
N ALA A 321 14.32 13.38 -20.04
CA ALA A 321 13.73 12.07 -20.29
C ALA A 321 12.86 11.66 -19.09
N PRO A 322 11.75 10.92 -19.30
CA PRO A 322 10.99 10.36 -18.19
C PRO A 322 11.94 9.60 -17.27
N GLN A 323 11.96 9.95 -15.99
CA GLN A 323 12.73 9.21 -14.99
C GLN A 323 11.95 7.94 -14.70
N LEU A 324 12.49 6.81 -15.15
CA LEU A 324 11.99 5.48 -14.80
C LEU A 324 11.87 5.38 -13.27
N LEU A 325 10.78 4.77 -12.81
CA LEU A 325 10.65 4.42 -11.41
C LEU A 325 11.69 3.33 -11.11
N GLU A 326 12.53 3.57 -10.11
CA GLU A 326 13.44 2.57 -9.57
C GLU A 326 12.93 2.18 -8.17
N ALA A 327 13.05 0.89 -7.81
CA ALA A 327 12.57 0.39 -6.53
C ALA A 327 13.65 -0.48 -5.87
N ASP A 328 14.17 -0.05 -4.73
CA ASP A 328 14.88 -0.94 -3.81
C ASP A 328 13.90 -1.80 -3.00
N LEU A 329 12.78 -1.18 -2.61
CA LEU A 329 11.68 -1.81 -1.89
C LEU A 329 10.38 -1.54 -2.65
N LEU A 330 9.72 -2.61 -3.08
CA LEU A 330 8.44 -2.56 -3.79
C LEU A 330 7.35 -3.16 -2.92
N LEU A 331 6.33 -2.37 -2.62
CA LEU A 331 5.20 -2.72 -1.79
C LEU A 331 3.92 -2.67 -2.62
N SER A 332 3.02 -3.62 -2.37
CA SER A 332 1.65 -3.53 -2.86
C SER A 332 0.71 -4.34 -1.96
N SER A 333 -0.51 -3.85 -1.79
CA SER A 333 -1.51 -4.46 -0.91
C SER A 333 -2.86 -4.51 -1.61
N GLU A 334 -3.42 -5.70 -1.75
CA GLU A 334 -4.72 -5.96 -2.39
C GLU A 334 -4.86 -5.39 -3.81
N THR A 335 -3.87 -5.65 -4.68
CA THR A 335 -3.89 -5.20 -6.09
C THR A 335 -4.13 -6.33 -7.10
N ILE A 336 -4.21 -7.57 -6.65
CA ILE A 336 -4.33 -8.77 -7.52
C ILE A 336 -5.77 -9.29 -7.66
N TYR A 337 -6.77 -8.46 -7.34
CA TYR A 337 -8.18 -8.87 -7.29
C TYR A 337 -8.84 -8.97 -8.66
N SER A 338 -8.33 -8.26 -9.67
CA SER A 338 -8.90 -8.15 -11.01
C SER A 338 -8.06 -8.93 -12.04
N PRO A 339 -8.54 -10.08 -12.55
CA PRO A 339 -7.84 -10.82 -13.60
C PRO A 339 -7.55 -10.02 -14.88
N PRO A 340 -8.46 -9.15 -15.38
CA PRO A 340 -8.17 -8.29 -16.55
C PRO A 340 -6.96 -7.38 -16.37
N ASP A 341 -6.74 -6.84 -15.18
CA ASP A 341 -5.64 -5.89 -14.89
C ASP A 341 -4.32 -6.59 -14.58
N GLN A 342 -4.37 -7.91 -14.39
CA GLN A 342 -3.26 -8.70 -13.91
C GLN A 342 -2.04 -8.66 -14.84
N THR A 343 -2.25 -8.58 -16.16
CA THR A 343 -1.14 -8.44 -17.12
C THR A 343 -0.42 -7.10 -16.96
N ALA A 344 -1.16 -6.00 -16.86
CA ALA A 344 -0.56 -4.68 -16.68
C ALA A 344 0.16 -4.55 -15.34
N LEU A 345 -0.40 -5.15 -14.27
CA LEU A 345 0.25 -5.23 -12.97
C LEU A 345 1.54 -6.08 -13.02
N LEU A 346 1.49 -7.25 -13.66
CA LEU A 346 2.66 -8.12 -13.77
C LEU A 346 3.80 -7.45 -14.55
N ASP A 347 3.48 -6.74 -15.62
CA ASP A 347 4.45 -6.00 -16.42
C ASP A 347 5.18 -4.94 -15.60
N ILE A 348 4.45 -4.10 -14.83
CA ILE A 348 5.09 -3.07 -14.00
C ILE A 348 5.90 -3.69 -12.85
N LEU A 349 5.41 -4.75 -12.21
CA LEU A 349 6.15 -5.46 -11.15
C LEU A 349 7.46 -6.04 -11.70
N GLN A 350 7.41 -6.69 -12.86
CA GLN A 350 8.59 -7.26 -13.49
C GLN A 350 9.62 -6.18 -13.84
N ARG A 351 9.18 -5.05 -14.41
CA ARG A 351 10.06 -3.95 -14.76
C ARG A 351 10.71 -3.31 -13.54
N LEU A 352 9.94 -2.98 -12.51
CA LEU A 352 10.47 -2.40 -11.27
C LEU A 352 11.48 -3.32 -10.60
N CYS A 353 11.19 -4.62 -10.55
CA CYS A 353 12.12 -5.61 -10.01
C CYS A 353 13.44 -5.69 -10.79
N LYS A 354 13.41 -5.49 -12.12
CA LYS A 354 14.59 -5.51 -13.01
C LYS A 354 15.31 -4.17 -13.10
N ALA A 355 14.62 -3.06 -12.87
CA ALA A 355 15.15 -1.70 -13.02
C ALA A 355 16.17 -1.34 -11.93
N SER A 356 16.04 -1.94 -10.74
CA SER A 356 16.95 -1.67 -9.64
C SER A 356 18.36 -2.17 -9.92
N SER A 357 19.27 -1.22 -10.16
CA SER A 357 20.70 -1.44 -10.27
C SER A 357 21.41 -1.43 -8.90
N THR A 358 20.68 -1.09 -7.84
CA THR A 358 21.23 -0.89 -6.51
C THR A 358 21.48 -2.23 -5.83
N HIS A 359 22.76 -2.55 -5.68
CA HIS A 359 23.24 -3.64 -4.83
C HIS A 359 23.19 -3.26 -3.34
N ASN A 360 22.04 -2.76 -2.85
CA ASN A 360 21.93 -2.42 -1.44
C ASN A 360 22.06 -3.69 -0.59
N ALA A 361 23.17 -3.79 0.14
CA ALA A 361 23.51 -4.99 0.91
C ALA A 361 22.48 -5.30 1.99
N SER A 362 21.84 -4.28 2.58
CA SER A 362 20.81 -4.47 3.59
C SER A 362 19.51 -5.00 2.99
N VAL A 363 19.08 -4.48 1.83
CA VAL A 363 17.93 -5.01 1.09
C VAL A 363 18.15 -6.45 0.66
N ARG A 364 19.36 -6.76 0.15
CA ARG A 364 19.73 -8.14 -0.20
C ARG A 364 19.67 -9.07 1.01
N ALA A 365 20.27 -8.67 2.13
CA ALA A 365 20.24 -9.46 3.36
C ALA A 365 18.81 -9.70 3.87
N LEU A 366 17.92 -8.71 3.75
CA LEU A 366 16.51 -8.85 4.08
C LEU A 366 15.81 -9.83 3.13
N SER A 367 16.05 -9.72 1.82
CA SER A 367 15.48 -10.63 0.81
C SER A 367 15.94 -12.08 1.01
N GLU A 368 17.23 -12.31 1.28
CA GLU A 368 17.77 -13.64 1.56
C GLU A 368 17.18 -14.23 2.85
N LYS A 369 16.99 -13.39 3.88
CA LYS A 369 16.34 -13.80 5.11
C LYS A 369 14.89 -14.20 4.86
N LEU A 370 14.13 -13.41 4.10
CA LEU A 370 12.73 -13.71 3.72
C LEU A 370 12.59 -15.05 3.00
N GLN A 371 13.56 -15.42 2.16
CA GLN A 371 13.58 -16.69 1.45
C GLN A 371 13.97 -17.89 2.32
N THR A 372 14.64 -17.65 3.46
CA THR A 372 15.18 -18.71 4.33
C THR A 372 14.40 -18.89 5.63
N SER A 373 13.72 -17.85 6.12
CA SER A 373 12.79 -17.95 7.24
C SER A 373 11.52 -18.65 6.78
N GLY A 374 11.32 -19.90 7.24
CA GLY A 374 10.09 -20.67 6.99
C GLY A 374 8.83 -19.93 7.48
N LEU A 375 7.67 -20.35 6.94
CA LEU A 375 6.34 -19.74 7.17
C LEU A 375 6.13 -19.29 8.61
N GLN A 376 6.00 -17.98 8.82
CA GLN A 376 5.55 -17.41 10.09
C GLN A 376 4.02 -17.43 10.11
N GLU A 377 3.44 -18.41 10.80
CA GLU A 377 2.00 -18.47 11.06
C GLU A 377 1.63 -17.52 12.20
N SER A 378 0.79 -16.52 11.92
CA SER A 378 0.17 -15.74 12.99
C SER A 378 -1.05 -16.49 13.51
N SER A 379 -0.88 -17.26 14.59
CA SER A 379 -2.00 -17.99 15.21
C SER A 379 -2.83 -17.07 16.11
N ALA A 380 -4.04 -16.73 15.65
CA ALA A 380 -5.13 -16.43 16.56
C ALA A 380 -5.65 -17.77 17.09
N LEU A 381 -5.41 -18.04 18.38
CA LEU A 381 -5.91 -19.13 19.22
C LEU A 381 -6.85 -20.14 18.51
N ASP A 382 -6.34 -21.30 18.12
CA ASP A 382 -7.17 -22.50 18.02
C ASP A 382 -6.38 -23.80 18.30
N HIS A 383 -7.04 -24.71 19.02
CA HIS A 383 -6.58 -26.02 19.45
C HIS A 383 -6.97 -27.06 18.40
N SER A 384 -6.12 -27.31 17.40
CA SER A 384 -6.14 -28.61 16.70
C SER A 384 -4.82 -28.84 15.99
N GLY A 385 -4.03 -29.78 16.51
CA GLY A 385 -2.79 -30.21 15.89
C GLY A 385 -3.08 -31.14 14.73
N LEU A 386 -2.87 -30.67 13.50
CA LEU A 386 -2.60 -31.51 12.34
C LEU A 386 -1.58 -30.80 11.45
N HIS A 387 -0.31 -31.18 11.58
CA HIS A 387 0.76 -30.72 10.70
C HIS A 387 0.70 -31.49 9.38
N VAL A 388 0.38 -30.81 8.28
CA VAL A 388 0.67 -31.28 6.92
C VAL A 388 1.85 -30.45 6.42
N ALA A 389 3.02 -31.08 6.35
CA ALA A 389 4.23 -30.46 5.81
C ALA A 389 4.12 -30.38 4.28
N ALA A 390 3.76 -29.21 3.75
CA ALA A 390 3.98 -28.90 2.35
C ALA A 390 5.49 -28.90 2.08
N GLN A 391 5.94 -29.73 1.14
CA GLN A 391 7.34 -29.77 0.76
C GLN A 391 7.75 -28.43 0.14
N PRO A 392 8.79 -27.75 0.65
CA PRO A 392 9.29 -26.54 0.01
C PRO A 392 9.90 -26.93 -1.33
N LEU A 393 9.35 -26.38 -2.42
CA LEU A 393 10.03 -26.38 -3.71
C LEU A 393 11.39 -25.71 -3.51
N THR A 394 12.46 -26.50 -3.64
CA THR A 394 13.83 -26.03 -3.41
C THR A 394 14.15 -24.87 -4.35
N PRO A 395 14.67 -23.73 -3.86
CA PRO A 395 15.13 -22.67 -4.74
C PRO A 395 16.28 -23.20 -5.59
N ARG A 396 16.27 -22.87 -6.89
CA ARG A 396 17.47 -23.02 -7.75
C ARG A 396 18.59 -22.22 -7.09
N ARG A 397 19.56 -22.92 -6.48
CA ARG A 397 20.62 -22.35 -5.60
C ARG A 397 21.53 -21.27 -6.22
N ASN A 398 21.37 -20.88 -7.47
CA ASN A 398 22.33 -20.02 -8.19
C ASN A 398 21.70 -18.90 -9.03
N ALA A 399 20.45 -18.48 -8.79
CA ALA A 399 19.97 -17.23 -9.40
C ALA A 399 20.42 -16.07 -8.51
N GLU A 400 21.37 -15.24 -8.99
CA GLU A 400 21.69 -13.97 -8.32
C GLU A 400 20.40 -13.15 -8.17
N VAL A 401 19.96 -12.94 -6.92
CA VAL A 401 18.79 -12.11 -6.62
C VAL A 401 19.20 -10.66 -6.86
N LEU A 402 18.79 -10.10 -8.00
CA LEU A 402 19.04 -8.70 -8.35
C LEU A 402 18.02 -7.76 -7.68
N GLY A 403 18.56 -6.67 -7.14
CA GLY A 403 18.00 -5.31 -7.15
C GLY A 403 16.92 -4.95 -6.14
N THR A 404 15.83 -5.72 -6.04
CA THR A 404 14.58 -5.24 -5.43
C THR A 404 14.01 -6.23 -4.43
N LEU A 405 13.66 -5.77 -3.24
CA LEU A 405 12.77 -6.50 -2.33
C LEU A 405 11.31 -6.17 -2.67
N ALA A 406 10.60 -7.07 -3.35
CA ALA A 406 9.18 -6.90 -3.66
C ALA A 406 8.29 -7.72 -2.73
N LEU A 407 7.37 -7.07 -2.03
CA LEU A 407 6.41 -7.65 -1.09
C LEU A 407 4.98 -7.28 -1.50
N ILE A 408 4.17 -8.29 -1.80
CA ILE A 408 2.78 -8.16 -2.23
C ILE A 408 1.88 -8.84 -1.21
N SER A 409 1.04 -8.10 -0.51
CA SER A 409 0.03 -8.66 0.39
C SER A 409 -1.32 -8.78 -0.31
N ALA A 410 -2.01 -9.91 -0.15
CA ALA A 410 -3.26 -10.17 -0.85
C ALA A 410 -4.14 -11.18 -0.12
N LYS A 411 -5.44 -11.18 -0.45
CA LYS A 411 -6.34 -12.27 -0.09
C LYS A 411 -6.05 -13.47 -0.96
N VAL A 412 -6.16 -14.67 -0.37
CA VAL A 412 -5.99 -15.93 -1.09
C VAL A 412 -6.99 -16.04 -2.23
N LEU A 413 -8.22 -15.53 -2.04
CA LEU A 413 -9.29 -15.49 -3.03
C LEU A 413 -10.14 -14.21 -2.89
N TYR A 414 -10.54 -13.63 -4.03
CA TYR A 414 -11.50 -12.54 -4.12
C TYR A 414 -12.81 -13.02 -4.76
N PHE A 415 -13.86 -13.16 -3.94
CA PHE A 415 -15.18 -13.57 -4.42
C PHE A 415 -15.79 -12.52 -5.36
N GLY A 416 -16.46 -12.97 -6.42
CA GLY A 416 -17.12 -12.11 -7.42
C GLY A 416 -16.22 -11.69 -8.58
N VAL A 417 -15.04 -11.14 -8.28
CA VAL A 417 -14.08 -10.66 -9.30
C VAL A 417 -13.10 -11.74 -9.79
N GLY A 418 -12.93 -12.83 -9.05
CA GLY A 418 -12.20 -14.02 -9.50
C GLY A 418 -10.67 -13.98 -9.36
N GLY A 419 -10.08 -12.86 -8.94
CA GLY A 419 -8.66 -12.77 -8.64
C GLY A 419 -8.26 -13.55 -7.38
N GLY A 420 -6.95 -13.76 -7.20
CA GLY A 420 -6.42 -14.46 -6.04
C GLY A 420 -4.96 -14.87 -6.17
N VAL A 421 -4.40 -15.30 -5.04
CA VAL A 421 -2.96 -15.63 -4.91
C VAL A 421 -2.55 -16.75 -5.86
N HIS A 422 -3.38 -17.79 -6.04
CA HIS A 422 -3.03 -18.93 -6.87
C HIS A 422 -2.82 -18.54 -8.34
N ALA A 423 -3.80 -17.87 -8.96
CA ALA A 423 -3.72 -17.40 -10.34
C ALA A 423 -2.58 -16.38 -10.55
N PHE A 424 -2.33 -15.54 -9.55
CA PHE A 424 -1.23 -14.59 -9.55
C PHE A 424 0.14 -15.27 -9.56
N ARG A 425 0.36 -16.26 -8.69
CA ARG A 425 1.61 -17.04 -8.65
C ARG A 425 1.87 -17.78 -9.96
N GLN A 426 0.84 -18.39 -10.56
CA GLN A 426 0.98 -19.03 -11.87
C GLN A 426 1.41 -18.03 -12.95
N SER A 427 0.89 -16.80 -12.91
CA SER A 427 1.23 -15.78 -13.89
C SER A 427 2.66 -15.29 -13.72
N ILE A 428 3.13 -15.13 -12.48
CA ILE A 428 4.55 -14.86 -12.17
C ILE A 428 5.45 -15.97 -12.74
N GLU A 429 5.11 -17.23 -12.51
CA GLU A 429 5.88 -18.38 -12.99
C GLU A 429 5.91 -18.45 -14.52
N LYS A 430 4.76 -18.23 -15.19
CA LYS A 430 4.67 -18.14 -16.66
C LYS A 430 5.53 -17.00 -17.22
N ALA A 431 5.66 -15.89 -16.48
CA ALA A 431 6.55 -14.77 -16.82
C ALA A 431 8.01 -14.98 -16.38
N GLY A 432 8.40 -16.20 -16.00
CA GLY A 432 9.78 -16.56 -15.64
C GLY A 432 10.24 -16.01 -14.28
N GLY A 433 9.30 -15.58 -13.43
CA GLY A 433 9.56 -15.11 -12.07
C GLY A 433 9.42 -16.19 -11.01
N TRP A 434 9.71 -15.84 -9.76
CA TRP A 434 9.51 -16.67 -8.58
C TRP A 434 8.62 -15.95 -7.56
N SER A 435 7.96 -16.73 -6.70
CA SER A 435 7.19 -16.20 -5.58
C SER A 435 7.29 -17.10 -4.35
N HIS A 436 7.48 -16.51 -3.18
CA HIS A 436 7.62 -17.18 -1.89
C HIS A 436 6.63 -16.57 -0.89
N GLU A 437 5.88 -17.39 -0.17
CA GLU A 437 4.99 -16.91 0.90
C GLU A 437 5.80 -16.63 2.17
N VAL A 438 5.77 -15.38 2.65
CA VAL A 438 6.58 -14.94 3.80
C VAL A 438 5.74 -14.75 5.06
N ARG A 439 4.43 -14.57 4.91
CA ARG A 439 3.44 -14.53 5.99
C ARG A 439 2.12 -15.11 5.51
N LYS A 440 1.43 -15.83 6.41
CA LYS A 440 0.08 -16.36 6.19
C LYS A 440 -0.83 -15.98 7.34
N VAL A 441 -2.04 -15.56 7.00
CA VAL A 441 -3.12 -15.26 7.95
C VAL A 441 -4.32 -16.15 7.60
N THR A 442 -4.76 -16.95 8.56
CA THR A 442 -5.86 -17.92 8.39
C THR A 442 -7.16 -17.48 9.03
N SER A 443 -7.20 -16.37 9.77
CA SER A 443 -8.42 -15.84 10.35
C SER A 443 -9.26 -15.09 9.31
N GLY A 444 -10.53 -15.45 9.19
CA GLY A 444 -11.44 -14.87 8.19
C GLY A 444 -11.16 -15.40 6.79
N VAL A 445 -11.28 -14.54 5.77
CA VAL A 445 -10.80 -14.87 4.42
C VAL A 445 -9.28 -14.95 4.48
N GLY A 446 -8.71 -16.10 4.10
CA GLY A 446 -7.26 -16.30 4.15
C GLY A 446 -6.50 -15.21 3.39
N ARG A 447 -5.38 -14.75 3.96
CA ARG A 447 -4.51 -13.72 3.36
C ARG A 447 -3.07 -14.16 3.46
N CYS A 448 -2.21 -13.62 2.60
CA CYS A 448 -0.78 -13.85 2.69
C CYS A 448 0.02 -12.63 2.22
N VAL A 449 1.31 -12.63 2.58
CA VAL A 449 2.31 -11.73 2.00
C VAL A 449 3.26 -12.59 1.19
N LEU A 450 3.44 -12.22 -0.07
CA LEU A 450 4.33 -12.84 -1.02
C LEU A 450 5.58 -11.99 -1.20
N SER A 451 6.75 -12.60 -1.12
CA SER A 451 7.96 -12.05 -1.75
C SER A 451 8.05 -12.56 -3.18
N ILE A 452 8.27 -11.67 -4.13
CA ILE A 452 8.34 -12.01 -5.56
C ILE A 452 9.62 -11.47 -6.19
N GLY A 453 10.01 -12.03 -7.33
CA GLY A 453 11.14 -11.50 -8.09
C GLY A 453 11.36 -12.20 -9.43
N TRP A 454 12.30 -11.65 -10.21
CA TRP A 454 12.72 -12.20 -11.50
C TRP A 454 14.24 -12.30 -11.53
N SER A 455 14.77 -13.29 -12.25
CA SER A 455 16.21 -13.42 -12.46
C SER A 455 16.68 -12.46 -13.56
N ALA A 456 17.94 -12.03 -13.49
CA ALA A 456 18.60 -11.23 -14.54
C ALA A 456 18.54 -11.88 -15.92
N ASP A 457 18.53 -13.22 -15.94
CA ASP A 457 18.81 -14.03 -17.13
C ASP A 457 17.54 -14.40 -17.93
N ASN A 458 16.36 -13.91 -17.54
CA ASN A 458 15.06 -14.22 -18.18
C ASN A 458 14.39 -13.00 -18.80
#